data_AF-A0A937QLI0-F1
#
_entry.id   AF-A0A937QLI0-F1
#
_cell.length_a   1.000
_cell.length_b   1.000
_cell.length_c   1.000
_cell.angle_alpha   90.00
_cell.angle_beta   90.00
_cell.angle_gamma   90.00
#
_symmetry.space_group_name_H-M   'P 1'
#
loop_
_entity.id
_entity.type
_entity.pdbx_description
1 polymer ?
#
loop_
_entity_poly.entity_id
_entity_poly.type
_entity_poly.pdbx_seq_one_letter_code
_entity_poly.pdbx_strand_id
1 'polypeptide(L)' 'MFDPSLMPASGTPELDGLGWRQVDQLFARLTVERNIVAIDFSELVPIRTMNHPQYLIARLTYGLIGRRFPEVSDPEGTV' A
#
# COMPACT_ATOMS: atom_id res chain seq x y z
N MET A 1 5.00 -8.14 -7.94
CA MET A 1 5.23 -8.66 -6.58
C MET A 1 6.05 -7.66 -5.77
N PHE A 2 5.98 -7.65 -4.44
CA PHE A 2 6.88 -6.81 -3.62
C PHE A 2 8.27 -7.43 -3.54
N ASP A 3 9.30 -6.60 -3.34
CA ASP A 3 10.64 -7.09 -3.06
C ASP A 3 10.66 -7.92 -1.74
N PRO A 4 11.26 -9.13 -1.73
CA PRO A 4 11.29 -9.99 -0.54
C PRO A 4 12.00 -9.37 0.66
N SER A 5 12.91 -8.40 0.45
CA SER A 5 13.55 -7.67 1.56
C SER A 5 12.56 -6.79 2.34
N LEU A 6 11.45 -6.40 1.72
CA LEU A 6 10.37 -5.63 2.34
C LEU A 6 9.19 -6.51 2.76
N MET A 7 8.84 -7.47 1.91
CA MET A 7 7.66 -8.32 2.06
C MET A 7 8.01 -9.82 1.90
N PRO A 8 8.69 -10.43 2.88
CA PRO A 8 9.07 -11.85 2.82
C PRO A 8 7.89 -12.80 3.07
N ALA A 9 6.76 -12.30 3.57
CA ALA A 9 5.58 -13.09 3.94
C ALA A 9 4.71 -13.44 2.73
N SER A 10 5.29 -14.16 1.76
CA SER A 10 4.60 -14.70 0.59
C SER A 10 4.95 -16.17 0.38
N GLY A 11 4.02 -16.95 -0.17
CA GLY A 11 4.25 -18.36 -0.47
C GLY A 11 5.29 -18.60 -1.57
N THR A 12 5.59 -17.60 -2.40
CA THR A 12 6.55 -17.73 -3.51
C THR A 12 7.28 -16.40 -3.75
N PRO A 13 8.23 -15.99 -2.89
CA PRO A 13 8.92 -14.70 -3.03
C PRO A 13 9.65 -14.60 -4.38
N GLU A 14 9.38 -13.52 -5.12
CA GLU A 14 10.02 -13.21 -6.41
C GLU A 14 11.19 -12.26 -6.20
N LEU A 15 12.36 -12.59 -6.76
CA LEU A 15 13.53 -11.70 -6.71
C LEU A 15 13.30 -10.45 -7.56
N ASP A 16 13.94 -9.33 -7.18
CA ASP A 16 13.82 -8.04 -7.88
C ASP A 16 12.37 -7.52 -7.95
N GLY A 17 11.64 -7.72 -6.85
CA GLY A 17 10.28 -7.24 -6.72
C GLY A 17 10.20 -5.72 -6.56
N LEU A 18 8.96 -5.20 -6.55
CA LEU A 18 8.71 -3.77 -6.39
C LEU A 18 9.05 -3.30 -4.96
N GLY A 19 9.88 -2.26 -4.90
CA GLY A 19 10.15 -1.53 -3.66
C GLY A 19 8.99 -0.61 -3.26
N TRP A 20 8.99 -0.17 -1.99
CA TRP A 20 7.96 0.70 -1.42
C TRP A 20 7.70 1.95 -2.29
N ARG A 21 8.76 2.66 -2.69
CA ARG A 21 8.64 3.90 -3.48
C ARG A 21 7.99 3.67 -4.83
N GLN A 22 8.31 2.56 -5.51
CA GLN A 22 7.73 2.24 -6.81
C GLN A 22 6.23 1.97 -6.68
N VAL A 23 5.83 1.22 -5.65
CA VAL A 23 4.42 0.93 -5.38
C VAL A 23 3.64 2.19 -4.99
N ASP A 24 4.19 3.02 -4.11
CA ASP A 24 3.55 4.26 -3.68
C ASP A 24 3.36 5.25 -4.85
N GLN A 25 4.36 5.37 -5.74
CA GLN A 25 4.27 6.19 -6.95
C GLN A 25 3.26 5.64 -7.95
N LEU A 26 3.24 4.31 -8.16
CA LEU A 26 2.25 3.65 -9.01
C LEU A 26 0.84 4.00 -8.52
N PHE A 27 0.58 3.85 -7.22
CA PHE A 27 -0.72 4.14 -6.65
C PHE A 27 -1.09 5.61 -6.68
N ALA A 28 -0.15 6.51 -6.37
CA ALA A 28 -0.38 7.95 -6.48
C ALA A 28 -0.79 8.34 -7.92
N ARG A 29 -0.14 7.76 -8.93
CA ARG A 29 -0.50 7.98 -10.33
C ARG A 29 -1.85 7.36 -10.69
N LEU A 30 -2.10 6.12 -10.26
CA LEU A 30 -3.39 5.45 -10.50
C LEU A 30 -4.57 6.22 -9.90
N THR A 31 -4.41 6.80 -8.71
CA THR A 31 -5.47 7.59 -8.07
C THR A 31 -5.81 8.89 -8.82
N VAL A 32 -4.87 9.41 -9.62
CA VAL A 32 -5.10 10.59 -10.48
C VAL A 32 -5.75 10.18 -11.80
N GLU A 33 -5.31 9.06 -12.38
CA GLU A 33 -5.73 8.66 -13.73
C GLU A 33 -7.00 7.80 -13.76
N ARG A 34 -7.38 7.19 -12.64
CA ARG A 34 -8.45 6.19 -12.54
C ARG A 34 -9.21 6.31 -11.22
N ASN A 35 -10.49 5.95 -11.25
CA ASN A 35 -11.30 5.77 -10.04
C ASN A 35 -11.11 4.34 -9.52
N ILE A 36 -10.32 4.17 -8.45
CA ILE A 36 -10.10 2.89 -7.79
C ILE A 36 -11.35 2.56 -6.94
N VAL A 37 -12.08 1.51 -7.31
CA VAL A 37 -13.32 1.10 -6.63
C VAL A 37 -13.13 -0.02 -5.61
N ALA A 38 -12.07 -0.81 -5.74
CA ALA A 38 -11.73 -1.91 -4.85
C ALA A 38 -10.23 -2.25 -4.97
N ILE A 39 -9.67 -2.84 -3.92
CA ILE A 39 -8.28 -3.32 -3.85
C ILE A 39 -8.31 -4.65 -3.11
N ASP A 40 -7.54 -5.62 -3.60
CA ASP A 40 -7.39 -6.93 -2.99
C ASP A 40 -5.91 -7.22 -2.74
N PHE A 41 -5.61 -7.80 -1.57
CA PHE A 41 -4.28 -8.27 -1.19
C PHE A 41 -4.35 -9.78 -0.98
N SER A 42 -3.83 -10.52 -1.95
CA SER A 42 -3.74 -11.98 -1.92
C SER A 42 -2.31 -12.44 -1.61
N GLU A 43 -2.15 -13.74 -1.36
CA GLU A 43 -0.84 -14.40 -1.15
C GLU A 43 -0.05 -13.95 0.08
N LEU A 44 -0.70 -13.30 1.05
CA LEU A 44 -0.10 -13.03 2.35
C LEU A 44 0.04 -14.33 3.15
N VAL A 45 1.29 -14.70 3.48
CA VAL A 45 1.61 -15.85 4.33
C VAL A 45 2.30 -15.35 5.59
N PRO A 46 1.55 -15.01 6.67
CA PRO A 46 2.12 -14.40 7.88
C PRO A 46 3.23 -15.24 8.52
N ILE A 47 4.33 -14.57 8.86
CA ILE A 47 5.44 -15.17 9.61
C ILE A 47 5.27 -14.79 11.08
N ARG A 48 5.11 -15.78 11.98
CA ARG A 48 4.73 -15.54 13.39
C ARG A 48 5.63 -14.55 14.14
N THR A 49 6.90 -14.51 13.79
CA THR A 49 7.92 -13.67 14.44
C THR A 49 8.14 -12.33 13.73
N MET A 50 7.44 -12.05 12.64
CA MET A 50 7.65 -10.86 11.80
C MET A 50 6.31 -10.18 11.52
N ASN A 51 6.10 -9.01 12.11
CA ASN A 51 4.86 -8.23 11.96
C ASN A 51 4.95 -7.16 10.86
N HIS A 52 6.17 -6.82 10.41
CA HIS A 52 6.35 -5.77 9.41
C HIS A 52 5.66 -6.06 8.06
N PRO A 53 5.53 -7.32 7.58
CA PRO A 53 4.84 -7.58 6.31
C PRO A 53 3.34 -7.22 6.37
N GLN A 54 2.67 -7.59 7.47
CA GLN A 54 1.27 -7.24 7.70
C GLN A 54 1.12 -5.73 7.89
N TYR A 55 2.04 -5.10 8.63
CA TYR A 55 2.05 -3.65 8.80
C TYR A 55 2.25 -2.90 7.47
N LEU A 56 3.11 -3.40 6.58
CA LEU A 56 3.33 -2.83 5.25
C LEU A 56 2.04 -2.80 4.44
N ILE A 57 1.32 -3.93 4.38
CA ILE A 57 0.02 -4.01 3.70
C ILE A 57 -1.01 -3.06 4.35
N ALA A 58 -1.08 -3.04 5.68
CA ALA A 58 -2.00 -2.17 6.40
C ALA A 58 -1.73 -0.68 6.11
N ARG A 59 -0.46 -0.28 6.13
CA ARG A 59 -0.04 1.11 5.84
C ARG A 59 -0.34 1.51 4.40
N LEU A 60 -0.11 0.60 3.45
CA LEU A 60 -0.44 0.83 2.04
C LEU A 60 -1.95 0.98 1.83
N THR A 61 -2.74 0.09 2.43
CA THR A 61 -4.21 0.12 2.39
C THR A 61 -4.73 1.43 2.97
N TYR A 62 -4.23 1.82 4.14
CA TYR A 62 -4.59 3.09 4.78
C TYR A 62 -4.24 4.30 3.89
N GLY A 63 -3.05 4.32 3.30
CA GLY A 63 -2.63 5.37 2.38
C GLY A 63 -3.49 5.44 1.10
N LEU A 64 -4.06 4.33 0.65
CA LEU A 64 -4.96 4.28 -0.52
C LEU A 64 -6.35 4.81 -0.18
N ILE A 65 -6.89 4.43 0.98
CA ILE A 65 -8.15 4.96 1.49
C ILE A 65 -8.04 6.46 1.71
N GLY A 66 -6.94 6.94 2.33
CA GLY A 66 -6.70 8.37 2.53
C GLY A 66 -6.60 9.17 1.23
N ARG A 67 -6.05 8.58 0.15
CA ARG A 67 -6.06 9.23 -1.18
C ARG A 67 -7.46 9.27 -1.81
N ARG A 68 -8.30 8.27 -1.55
CA ARG A 68 -9.68 8.22 -2.04
C ARG A 68 -10.59 9.20 -1.30
N PHE A 69 -10.31 9.46 -0.03
CA PHE A 69 -11.01 10.39 0.84
C PHE A 69 -10.00 11.37 1.44
N PRO A 70 -9.50 12.33 0.64
CA PRO A 70 -8.61 13.35 1.16
C PRO A 70 -9.32 14.08 2.31
N GLU A 71 -8.56 14.50 3.32
CA GLU A 71 -9.09 15.37 4.36
C GLU A 71 -9.83 16.54 3.70
N VAL A 72 -11.04 16.81 4.19
CA VAL A 72 -11.74 18.03 3.82
C VAL A 72 -10.88 19.16 4.36
N SER A 73 -10.15 19.85 3.49
CA SER A 73 -9.60 21.15 3.83
C SER A 73 -10.80 22.01 4.18
N ASP A 74 -10.91 22.45 5.44
CA ASP A 74 -11.92 23.40 5.86
C ASP A 74 -11.93 24.55 4.83
N PRO A 75 -13.07 24.85 4.17
CA PRO A 75 -13.14 25.94 3.20
C PRO A 75 -12.85 27.31 3.83
N GLU A 76 -12.89 27.39 5.15
CA GLU A 76 -12.57 28.56 5.94
C GLU A 76 -11.38 28.23 6.85
N GLY A 77 -10.16 28.49 6.36
CA GLY A 77 -8.96 28.35 7.16
C GLY A 77 -9.04 29.19 8.43
N THR A 78 -9.16 28.56 9.59
CA THR A 78 -8.83 29.16 10.89
C THR A 78 -8.34 28.05 11.81
N VAL A 79 -7.01 27.93 11.88
CA VAL A 79 -6.33 27.44 13.09
C VAL A 79 -6.33 28.52 14.15
#